data_AF-A0A1G7CUS2-F1
#
_entry.id   AF-A0A1G7CUS2-F1
#
_cell.length_a   1.000
_cell.length_b   1.000
_cell.length_c   1.000
_cell.angle_alpha   90.00
_cell.angle_beta   90.00
_cell.angle_gamma   90.00
#
_symmetry.space_group_name_H-M   'P 1'
#
loop_
_entity.id
_entity.type
_entity.pdbx_description
1 polymer ?
#
loop_
_entity_poly.entity_id
_entity_poly.type
_entity_poly.pdbx_seq_one_letter_code
_entity_poly.pdbx_strand_id
1 'polypeptide(L)'
;MSHVLDKLLAGASAAGRSVQGKKTIALQVIDSDESEEPRADGKPSTYQGRHRGADLFRQLTSVGWVLAVVAALLAGGGTVLFWSSGIGDERPSVDAGKIGDLCELVVNPELLTPWADVEQARSPEETSEEKVRTFDCTYSAEYAGDEAYRLVTLFATVQVYEDPSKARAAYAGVLEFEAAEGHETSSLSGVGEQAAIATVEDGEETEVRVHSQEANVTVSVNGFLTGQPPEGGDPEQLVEDLTAGLIDALPRAGN
;
A
#
# COMPACT_ATOMS: atom_id res chain seq x y z
N MET A 1 -4.91 24.61 -41.16
CA MET A 1 -5.16 23.54 -40.18
C MET A 1 -4.48 23.93 -38.87
N SER A 2 -5.03 24.94 -38.16
CA SER A 2 -4.36 25.65 -37.06
C SER A 2 -5.35 26.17 -36.02
N HIS A 3 -6.37 25.38 -35.65
CA HIS A 3 -7.40 25.83 -34.69
C HIS A 3 -7.93 24.75 -33.73
N VAL A 4 -7.20 23.65 -33.53
CA VAL A 4 -7.58 22.62 -32.54
C VAL A 4 -6.65 22.61 -31.31
N LEU A 5 -5.45 23.20 -31.38
CA LEU A 5 -4.50 23.25 -30.27
C LEU A 5 -4.75 24.36 -29.22
N ASP A 6 -5.59 25.37 -29.48
CA ASP A 6 -5.84 26.46 -28.53
C ASP A 6 -6.88 26.14 -27.45
N LYS A 7 -7.60 25.02 -27.54
CA LYS A 7 -8.68 24.68 -26.58
C LYS A 7 -8.27 23.78 -25.42
N LEU A 8 -7.07 23.22 -25.42
CA LEU A 8 -6.59 22.36 -24.33
C LEU A 8 -5.73 23.10 -23.28
N LEU A 9 -5.35 24.36 -23.54
CA LEU A 9 -4.54 25.18 -22.62
C LEU A 9 -5.34 26.22 -21.81
N ALA A 10 -6.67 26.17 -21.85
CA ALA A 10 -7.55 27.15 -21.19
C ALA A 10 -8.37 26.59 -20.00
N GLY A 11 -7.92 25.49 -19.36
CA GLY A 11 -8.62 24.85 -18.25
C GLY A 11 -8.04 25.11 -16.84
N ALA A 12 -6.81 25.60 -16.73
CA ALA A 12 -6.09 25.68 -15.45
C ALA A 12 -5.86 27.13 -15.00
N SER A 13 -6.92 27.86 -14.66
CA SER A 13 -6.81 29.07 -13.83
C SER A 13 -8.18 29.51 -13.29
N ALA A 14 -8.62 28.90 -12.19
CA ALA A 14 -9.56 29.52 -11.26
C ALA A 14 -9.47 28.86 -9.87
N ALA A 15 -8.41 29.17 -9.13
CA ALA A 15 -8.43 29.08 -7.68
C ALA A 15 -9.24 30.27 -7.12
N GLY A 16 -10.24 30.01 -6.26
CA GLY A 16 -10.88 31.09 -5.52
C GLY A 16 -12.15 30.76 -4.73
N ARG A 17 -11.96 30.46 -3.44
CA ARG A 17 -12.84 30.71 -2.27
C ARG A 17 -13.93 29.70 -1.86
N SER A 18 -13.59 28.99 -0.77
CA SER A 18 -14.26 29.05 0.55
C SER A 18 -15.78 28.93 0.62
N VAL A 19 -16.29 27.80 1.12
CA VAL A 19 -17.35 27.78 2.14
C VAL A 19 -17.06 26.70 3.19
N GLN A 20 -17.02 27.17 4.43
CA GLN A 20 -16.78 26.49 5.69
C GLN A 20 -18.01 25.64 6.07
N GLY A 21 -17.89 24.32 6.07
CA GLY A 21 -18.93 23.39 6.54
C GLY A 21 -18.54 22.73 7.85
N LYS A 22 -18.76 23.39 8.99
CA LYS A 22 -18.70 22.75 10.32
C LYS A 22 -19.80 21.69 10.42
N LYS A 23 -19.45 20.40 10.37
CA LYS A 23 -20.31 19.34 10.90
C LYS A 23 -19.92 19.09 12.36
N THR A 24 -20.61 19.80 13.24
CA THR A 24 -20.65 19.51 14.67
C THR A 24 -21.44 18.21 14.87
N ILE A 25 -20.80 17.17 15.38
CA ILE A 25 -21.49 15.96 15.84
C ILE A 25 -22.12 16.31 17.19
N ALA A 26 -23.45 16.45 17.23
CA ALA A 26 -24.20 16.64 18.45
C ALA A 26 -24.30 15.30 19.20
N LEU A 27 -23.68 15.22 20.38
CA LEU A 27 -23.96 14.15 21.33
C LEU A 27 -25.39 14.35 21.87
N GLN A 28 -26.28 13.39 21.61
CA GLN A 28 -27.59 13.33 22.24
C GLN A 28 -27.39 12.97 23.72
N VAL A 29 -27.68 13.94 24.59
CA VAL A 29 -27.96 13.70 26.01
C VAL A 29 -29.37 13.12 26.08
N ILE A 30 -29.48 11.87 26.52
CA ILE A 30 -30.75 11.29 26.94
C ILE A 30 -30.98 11.78 28.37
N ASP A 31 -31.71 12.88 28.50
CA ASP A 31 -32.50 13.16 29.70
C ASP A 31 -33.84 12.45 29.51
N SER A 32 -34.22 11.61 30.47
CA SER A 32 -35.55 11.03 30.53
C SER A 32 -36.08 11.19 31.95
N ASP A 33 -36.91 12.23 32.02
CA ASP A 33 -38.01 12.54 32.90
C ASP A 33 -38.49 11.52 33.94
N GLU A 34 -38.75 12.12 35.11
CA GLU A 34 -39.94 11.97 35.96
C GLU A 34 -40.36 10.56 36.43
N SER A 35 -40.45 10.43 37.76
CA SER A 35 -41.43 9.54 38.37
C SER A 35 -41.99 10.15 39.64
N GLU A 36 -43.31 10.28 39.59
CA GLU A 36 -44.29 10.75 40.57
C GLU A 36 -44.03 10.33 42.03
N GLU A 37 -44.30 11.25 42.95
CA GLU A 37 -44.56 10.95 44.36
C GLU A 37 -45.92 10.26 44.52
N PRO A 38 -46.05 9.33 45.48
CA PRO A 38 -47.25 9.25 46.29
C PRO A 38 -46.95 9.38 47.79
N ARG A 39 -47.66 10.29 48.44
CA ARG A 39 -47.77 10.37 49.90
C ARG A 39 -48.45 9.11 50.48
N ALA A 40 -47.87 8.55 51.54
CA ALA A 40 -48.62 7.90 52.60
C ALA A 40 -47.85 7.91 53.94
N ASP A 41 -48.58 8.27 55.00
CA ASP A 41 -48.19 8.36 56.40
C ASP A 41 -47.67 7.06 57.05
N GLY A 42 -46.77 7.20 58.04
CA GLY A 42 -46.55 6.17 59.08
C GLY A 42 -45.11 6.06 59.61
N LYS A 43 -44.82 6.66 60.78
CA LYS A 43 -43.54 6.55 61.53
C LYS A 43 -43.28 5.12 62.09
N PRO A 44 -42.16 4.86 62.79
CA PRO A 44 -40.76 4.83 62.36
C PRO A 44 -40.10 3.48 62.70
N SER A 45 -39.08 3.02 61.95
CA SER A 45 -38.21 1.95 62.44
C SER A 45 -36.73 2.30 62.21
N THR A 46 -36.03 2.38 63.32
CA THR A 46 -34.58 2.56 63.45
C THR A 46 -33.82 1.46 62.71
N TYR A 47 -32.99 1.84 61.74
CA TYR A 47 -31.96 0.98 61.17
C TYR A 47 -30.59 1.64 61.32
N GLN A 48 -29.83 1.20 62.32
CA GLN A 48 -28.40 1.48 62.44
C GLN A 48 -27.63 0.58 61.45
N GLY A 49 -27.37 1.10 60.25
CA GLY A 49 -26.49 0.48 59.27
C GLY A 49 -25.02 0.75 59.59
N ARG A 50 -24.35 -0.21 60.23
CA ARG A 50 -22.89 -0.23 60.43
C ARG A 50 -22.21 -0.50 59.08
N HIS A 51 -21.42 0.46 58.59
CA HIS A 51 -20.62 0.33 57.37
C HIS A 51 -19.75 -0.95 57.37
N ARG A 52 -19.97 -1.84 56.41
CA ARG A 52 -18.97 -2.83 55.94
C ARG A 52 -18.40 -2.34 54.61
N GLY A 53 -17.44 -1.42 54.70
CA GLY A 53 -16.75 -0.82 53.54
C GLY A 53 -15.35 -1.39 53.28
N ALA A 54 -15.06 -2.63 53.69
CA ALA A 54 -13.69 -3.17 53.65
C ALA A 54 -13.47 -4.34 52.67
N ASP A 55 -14.52 -4.96 52.12
CA ASP A 55 -14.34 -6.14 51.24
C ASP A 55 -14.21 -5.81 49.74
N LEU A 56 -14.67 -4.64 49.28
CA LEU A 56 -14.59 -4.27 47.85
C LEU A 56 -13.14 -3.97 47.39
N PHE A 57 -12.32 -3.37 48.26
CA PHE A 57 -10.92 -3.03 47.95
C PHE A 57 -10.02 -4.26 47.81
N ARG A 58 -10.36 -5.39 48.45
CA ARG A 58 -9.60 -6.64 48.34
C ARG A 58 -9.88 -7.41 47.04
N GLN A 59 -11.05 -7.20 46.43
CA GLN A 59 -11.36 -7.73 45.09
C GLN A 59 -10.80 -6.86 43.96
N LEU A 60 -10.75 -5.53 44.12
CA LEU A 60 -10.15 -4.65 43.12
C LEU A 60 -8.62 -4.83 43.00
N THR A 61 -7.96 -5.14 44.12
CA THR A 61 -6.50 -5.39 44.14
C THR A 61 -6.10 -6.71 43.49
N SER A 62 -6.98 -7.74 43.47
CA SER A 62 -6.70 -9.00 42.79
C SER A 62 -6.85 -8.90 41.27
N VAL A 63 -7.86 -8.17 40.78
CA VAL A 63 -8.10 -7.96 39.34
C VAL A 63 -7.02 -7.04 38.74
N GLY A 64 -6.62 -5.99 39.46
CA GLY A 64 -5.55 -5.08 39.01
C GLY A 64 -4.19 -5.77 38.86
N TRP A 65 -3.87 -6.73 39.74
CA TRP A 65 -2.63 -7.49 39.64
C TRP A 65 -2.62 -8.48 38.47
N VAL A 66 -3.76 -9.14 38.21
CA VAL A 66 -3.90 -10.03 37.04
C VAL A 66 -3.72 -9.25 35.73
N LEU A 67 -4.33 -8.06 35.62
CA LEU A 67 -4.16 -7.20 34.44
C LEU A 67 -2.71 -6.72 34.27
N ALA A 68 -2.04 -6.35 35.37
CA ALA A 68 -0.62 -5.95 35.32
C ALA A 68 0.30 -7.10 34.91
N VAL A 69 0.05 -8.33 35.38
CA VAL A 69 0.81 -9.53 35.00
C VAL A 69 0.56 -9.91 33.54
N VAL A 70 -0.69 -9.83 33.06
CA VAL A 70 -1.01 -10.05 31.65
C VAL A 70 -0.35 -8.98 30.77
N ALA A 71 -0.40 -7.71 31.16
CA ALA A 71 0.28 -6.64 30.44
C ALA A 71 1.80 -6.84 30.40
N ALA A 72 2.42 -7.27 31.52
CA ALA A 72 3.85 -7.58 31.58
C ALA A 72 4.23 -8.83 30.76
N LEU A 73 3.37 -9.85 30.72
CA LEU A 73 3.58 -11.04 29.88
C LEU A 73 3.35 -10.75 28.39
N LEU A 74 2.41 -9.88 28.03
CA LEU A 74 2.21 -9.44 26.65
C LEU A 74 3.34 -8.52 26.20
N ALA A 75 3.78 -7.58 27.04
CA ALA A 75 4.93 -6.73 26.73
C ALA A 75 6.22 -7.55 26.66
N GLY A 76 6.48 -8.42 27.64
CA GLY A 76 7.66 -9.28 27.67
C GLY A 76 7.67 -10.35 26.57
N GLY A 77 6.54 -11.02 26.36
CA GLY A 77 6.38 -12.04 25.32
C GLY A 77 6.42 -11.47 23.90
N GLY A 78 5.80 -10.30 23.68
CA GLY A 78 5.88 -9.58 22.41
C GLY A 78 7.31 -9.13 22.08
N THR A 79 8.07 -8.70 23.09
CA THR A 79 9.47 -8.29 22.91
C THR A 79 10.37 -9.49 22.59
N VAL A 80 10.17 -10.65 23.22
CA VAL A 80 10.97 -11.86 22.94
C VAL A 80 10.66 -12.44 21.55
N LEU A 81 9.39 -12.46 21.15
CA LEU A 81 8.99 -12.92 19.80
C LEU A 81 9.56 -12.01 18.70
N PHE A 82 9.61 -10.70 18.93
CA PHE A 82 10.24 -9.73 18.02
C PHE A 82 11.75 -9.96 17.83
N TRP A 83 12.46 -10.34 18.90
CA TRP A 83 13.90 -10.62 18.81
C TRP A 83 14.23 -12.03 18.30
N SER A 84 13.37 -13.02 18.50
CA SER A 84 13.64 -14.40 18.08
C SER A 84 13.33 -14.69 16.61
N SER A 85 12.66 -13.78 15.90
CA SER A 85 12.20 -14.01 14.51
C SER A 85 13.07 -13.36 13.43
N GLY A 86 14.17 -12.66 13.78
CA GLY A 86 14.88 -11.77 12.86
C GLY A 86 16.41 -11.95 12.73
N ILE A 87 16.97 -13.13 12.96
CA ILE A 87 18.40 -13.39 12.69
C ILE A 87 18.49 -14.68 11.87
N GLY A 88 18.25 -14.61 10.56
CA GLY A 88 18.39 -15.80 9.72
C GLY A 88 18.21 -15.61 8.23
N ASP A 89 17.11 -14.98 7.80
CA ASP A 89 16.63 -15.15 6.42
C ASP A 89 16.31 -13.85 5.68
N GLU A 90 16.84 -12.70 6.11
CA GLU A 90 16.67 -11.47 5.33
C GLU A 90 17.63 -11.49 4.13
N ARG A 91 17.08 -11.37 2.91
CA ARG A 91 17.88 -11.20 1.70
C ARG A 91 18.78 -9.96 1.87
N PRO A 92 20.00 -9.96 1.30
CA PRO A 92 20.88 -8.80 1.40
C PRO A 92 20.20 -7.54 0.86
N SER A 93 20.45 -6.40 1.49
CA SER A 93 19.91 -5.11 1.06
C SER A 93 20.37 -4.77 -0.36
N VAL A 94 19.50 -4.13 -1.13
CA VAL A 94 19.82 -3.53 -2.43
C VAL A 94 20.72 -2.32 -2.23
N ASP A 95 21.78 -2.25 -3.03
CA ASP A 95 22.73 -1.14 -3.06
C ASP A 95 22.29 -0.09 -4.09
N ALA A 96 21.62 0.96 -3.62
CA ALA A 96 21.17 2.06 -4.47
C ALA A 96 22.32 2.79 -5.19
N GLY A 97 23.58 2.67 -4.72
CA GLY A 97 24.73 3.26 -5.39
C GLY A 97 25.17 2.51 -6.65
N LYS A 98 24.67 1.28 -6.84
CA LYS A 98 24.97 0.41 -7.97
C LYS A 98 23.83 0.28 -8.97
N ILE A 99 22.64 0.81 -8.65
CA ILE A 99 21.53 0.85 -9.62
C ILE A 99 21.92 1.85 -10.71
N GLY A 100 22.08 1.34 -11.93
CA GLY A 100 22.35 2.14 -13.12
C GLY A 100 21.04 2.60 -13.77
N ASP A 101 20.93 2.38 -15.07
CA ASP A 101 19.69 2.63 -15.81
C ASP A 101 18.63 1.58 -15.44
N LEU A 102 17.53 2.00 -14.81
CA LEU A 102 16.43 1.10 -14.46
C LEU A 102 15.76 0.49 -15.71
N CYS A 103 15.71 1.23 -16.82
CA CYS A 103 15.17 0.72 -18.07
C CYS A 103 16.00 -0.45 -18.61
N GLU A 104 17.32 -0.47 -18.42
CA GLU A 104 18.15 -1.63 -18.80
C GLU A 104 17.86 -2.87 -17.95
N LEU A 105 17.37 -2.69 -16.73
CA LEU A 105 17.04 -3.80 -15.82
C LEU A 105 15.64 -4.36 -16.05
N VAL A 106 14.65 -3.49 -16.33
CA VAL A 106 13.25 -3.93 -16.49
C VAL A 106 12.90 -4.32 -17.93
N VAL A 107 13.49 -3.68 -18.94
CA VAL A 107 13.16 -3.96 -20.34
C VAL A 107 13.83 -5.27 -20.76
N ASN A 108 13.06 -6.35 -20.81
CA ASN A 108 13.49 -7.65 -21.30
C ASN A 108 13.01 -7.89 -22.75
N PRO A 109 13.91 -7.86 -23.75
CA PRO A 109 13.53 -8.04 -25.15
C PRO A 109 12.89 -9.40 -25.43
N GLU A 110 13.29 -10.47 -24.72
CA GLU A 110 12.74 -11.82 -24.95
C GLU A 110 11.26 -11.89 -24.57
N LEU A 111 10.88 -11.19 -23.49
CA LEU A 111 9.48 -11.09 -23.05
C LEU A 111 8.68 -10.09 -23.89
N LEU A 112 9.30 -8.99 -24.32
CA LEU A 112 8.60 -7.88 -24.98
C LEU A 112 8.43 -8.05 -26.49
N THR A 113 9.39 -8.67 -27.19
CA THR A 113 9.36 -8.80 -28.66
C THR A 113 8.05 -9.43 -29.20
N PRO A 114 7.45 -10.46 -28.56
CA PRO A 114 6.18 -11.01 -29.02
C PRO A 114 5.00 -10.02 -28.94
N TRP A 115 5.09 -9.05 -28.03
CA TRP A 115 4.05 -8.06 -27.78
C TRP A 115 4.22 -6.80 -28.63
N ALA A 116 5.44 -6.28 -28.66
CA ALA A 116 5.81 -5.05 -29.34
C ALA A 116 7.29 -5.11 -29.73
N ASP A 117 7.58 -4.95 -31.01
CA ASP A 117 8.92 -5.13 -31.58
C ASP A 117 9.58 -3.80 -32.00
N VAL A 118 8.84 -2.69 -31.98
CA VAL A 118 9.36 -1.35 -32.28
C VAL A 118 9.29 -0.48 -31.03
N GLU A 119 10.44 -0.23 -30.41
CA GLU A 119 10.58 0.74 -29.32
C GLU A 119 10.23 2.16 -29.80
N GLN A 120 9.30 2.81 -29.10
CA GLN A 120 8.86 4.18 -29.36
C GLN A 120 9.57 5.17 -28.44
N ALA A 121 9.66 4.83 -27.15
CA ALA A 121 10.22 5.71 -26.14
C ALA A 121 10.83 4.91 -24.99
N ARG A 122 11.92 5.45 -24.45
CA ARG A 122 12.56 5.00 -23.23
C ARG A 122 13.11 6.20 -22.49
N SER A 123 12.71 6.35 -21.24
CA SER A 123 13.11 7.48 -20.39
C SER A 123 13.40 6.97 -18.98
N PRO A 124 14.68 6.74 -18.64
CA PRO A 124 15.07 6.55 -17.26
C PRO A 124 15.11 7.89 -16.52
N GLU A 125 14.61 7.91 -15.30
CA GLU A 125 14.69 9.05 -14.40
C GLU A 125 15.18 8.59 -13.03
N GLU A 126 15.96 9.43 -12.37
CA GLU A 126 16.42 9.17 -11.01
C GLU A 126 16.11 10.40 -10.16
N THR A 127 15.40 10.17 -9.06
CA THR A 127 15.12 11.20 -8.06
C THR A 127 15.58 10.74 -6.68
N SER A 128 16.14 11.67 -5.91
CA SER A 128 16.58 11.40 -4.54
C SER A 128 15.95 12.40 -3.60
N GLU A 129 15.11 11.89 -2.69
CA GLU A 129 14.62 12.64 -1.54
C GLU A 129 15.43 12.22 -0.30
N GLU A 130 15.40 13.01 0.80
CA GLU A 130 16.33 12.91 1.94
C GLU A 130 16.60 11.49 2.47
N LYS A 131 15.67 10.53 2.31
CA LYS A 131 15.75 9.18 2.88
C LYS A 131 15.35 8.05 1.94
N VAL A 132 15.00 8.36 0.69
CA VAL A 132 14.55 7.39 -0.31
C VAL A 132 15.17 7.76 -1.64
N ARG A 133 15.82 6.79 -2.28
CA ARG A 133 16.27 6.92 -3.67
C ARG A 133 15.26 6.23 -4.55
N THR A 134 14.74 6.97 -5.53
CA THR A 134 13.73 6.50 -6.46
C THR A 134 14.33 6.46 -7.85
N PHE A 135 14.14 5.33 -8.51
CA PHE A 135 14.54 5.09 -9.88
C PHE A 135 13.27 4.80 -10.65
N ASP A 136 13.06 5.52 -11.74
CA ASP A 136 11.89 5.40 -12.58
C ASP A 136 12.32 5.03 -14.00
N CYS A 137 11.52 4.20 -14.65
CA CYS A 137 11.64 3.90 -16.06
C CYS A 137 10.27 4.02 -16.70
N THR A 138 10.17 4.85 -17.72
CA THR A 138 9.06 4.79 -18.68
C THR A 138 9.56 4.15 -19.97
N TYR A 139 8.90 3.09 -20.41
CA TYR A 139 9.18 2.41 -21.67
C TYR A 139 7.88 2.28 -22.47
N SER A 140 7.96 2.47 -23.79
CA SER A 140 6.83 2.24 -24.69
C SER A 140 7.32 1.61 -25.99
N ALA A 141 6.60 0.60 -26.45
CA ALA A 141 6.85 -0.07 -27.71
C ALA A 141 5.53 -0.45 -28.38
N GLU A 142 5.54 -0.52 -29.70
CA GLU A 142 4.39 -0.94 -30.50
C GLU A 142 4.72 -2.12 -31.41
N TYR A 143 3.68 -2.85 -31.79
CA TYR A 143 3.66 -3.71 -32.97
C TYR A 143 2.55 -3.21 -33.90
N ALA A 144 2.92 -2.84 -35.12
CA ALA A 144 2.00 -2.37 -36.14
C ALA A 144 2.09 -3.27 -37.38
N GLY A 145 1.48 -4.46 -37.28
CA GLY A 145 1.42 -5.43 -38.37
C GLY A 145 0.12 -5.33 -39.17
N ASP A 146 0.11 -5.96 -40.36
CA ASP A 146 -1.08 -6.03 -41.22
C ASP A 146 -2.28 -6.76 -40.55
N GLU A 147 -2.00 -7.56 -39.51
CA GLU A 147 -2.96 -8.44 -38.85
C GLU A 147 -3.47 -7.89 -37.50
N ALA A 148 -2.69 -7.05 -36.81
CA ALA A 148 -3.04 -6.51 -35.49
C ALA A 148 -2.20 -5.28 -35.13
N TYR A 149 -2.77 -4.41 -34.29
CA TYR A 149 -2.06 -3.34 -33.59
C TYR A 149 -1.92 -3.70 -32.12
N ARG A 150 -0.75 -3.43 -31.54
CA ARG A 150 -0.45 -3.61 -30.12
C ARG A 150 0.40 -2.46 -29.62
N LEU A 151 0.08 -1.93 -28.45
CA LEU A 151 0.90 -0.95 -27.74
C LEU A 151 1.17 -1.48 -26.34
N VAL A 152 2.43 -1.46 -25.93
CA VAL A 152 2.85 -1.76 -24.56
C VAL A 152 3.52 -0.52 -24.01
N THR A 153 3.01 -0.02 -22.89
CA THR A 153 3.66 1.03 -22.10
C THR A 153 3.90 0.52 -20.69
N LEU A 154 5.14 0.63 -20.22
CA LEU A 154 5.56 0.20 -18.89
C LEU A 154 6.04 1.40 -18.09
N PHE A 155 5.59 1.49 -16.85
CA PHE A 155 6.13 2.37 -15.84
C PHE A 155 6.66 1.51 -14.70
N ALA A 156 7.98 1.51 -14.51
CA ALA A 156 8.62 0.81 -13.42
C ALA A 156 9.23 1.81 -12.45
N THR A 157 8.93 1.66 -11.17
CA THR A 157 9.48 2.47 -10.09
C THR A 157 10.13 1.57 -9.06
N VAL A 158 11.39 1.83 -8.74
CA VAL A 158 12.13 1.18 -7.65
C VAL A 158 12.46 2.22 -6.61
N GLN A 159 12.00 2.01 -5.38
CA GLN A 159 12.33 2.86 -4.24
C GLN A 159 13.21 2.09 -3.28
N VAL A 160 14.42 2.61 -3.03
CA VAL A 160 15.37 2.03 -2.10
C VAL A 160 15.37 2.80 -0.78
N TYR A 161 15.07 2.09 0.28
CA TYR A 161 14.98 2.60 1.65
C TYR A 161 16.24 2.27 2.45
N GLU A 162 16.46 3.04 3.52
CA GLU A 162 17.54 2.77 4.47
C GLU A 162 17.39 1.42 5.21
N ASP A 163 16.15 0.95 5.39
CA ASP A 163 15.84 -0.22 6.21
C ASP A 163 14.64 -1.03 5.65
N PRO A 164 14.68 -2.38 5.70
CA PRO A 164 13.57 -3.24 5.26
C PRO A 164 12.21 -2.94 5.89
N SER A 165 12.16 -2.51 7.15
CA SER A 165 10.89 -2.16 7.81
C SER A 165 10.20 -0.97 7.15
N LYS A 166 10.96 0.01 6.63
CA LYS A 166 10.40 1.15 5.89
C LYS A 166 9.85 0.72 4.54
N ALA A 167 10.53 -0.18 3.83
CA ALA A 167 10.05 -0.74 2.59
C ALA A 167 8.73 -1.52 2.79
N ARG A 168 8.65 -2.34 3.85
CA ARG A 168 7.41 -3.05 4.23
C ARG A 168 6.26 -2.09 4.55
N ALA A 169 6.54 -1.03 5.30
CA ALA A 169 5.54 -0.02 5.62
C ALA A 169 5.06 0.75 4.38
N ALA A 170 5.98 1.08 3.47
CA ALA A 170 5.64 1.74 2.21
C ALA A 170 4.79 0.83 1.30
N TYR A 171 5.15 -0.46 1.18
CA TYR A 171 4.36 -1.45 0.46
C TYR A 171 2.94 -1.58 1.01
N ALA A 172 2.78 -1.67 2.34
CA ALA A 172 1.45 -1.67 2.95
C ALA A 172 0.66 -0.40 2.59
N GLY A 173 1.31 0.77 2.58
CA GLY A 173 0.70 2.03 2.15
C GLY A 173 0.26 2.05 0.69
N VAL A 174 1.00 1.38 -0.21
CA VAL A 174 0.59 1.21 -1.61
C VAL A 174 -0.67 0.36 -1.71
N LEU A 175 -0.79 -0.74 -0.95
CA LEU A 175 -2.00 -1.56 -0.94
C LEU A 175 -3.21 -0.80 -0.36
N GLU A 176 -3.00 0.02 0.66
CA GLU A 176 -4.04 0.91 1.19
C GLU A 176 -4.50 1.93 0.15
N PHE A 177 -3.56 2.45 -0.66
CA PHE A 177 -3.86 3.36 -1.76
C PHE A 177 -4.67 2.68 -2.87
N GLU A 178 -4.25 1.51 -3.34
CA GLU A 178 -4.99 0.74 -4.36
C GLU A 178 -6.42 0.42 -3.89
N ALA A 179 -6.58 0.00 -2.62
CA ALA A 179 -7.90 -0.23 -2.04
C ALA A 179 -8.75 1.05 -1.93
N ALA A 180 -8.13 2.21 -1.69
CA ALA A 180 -8.83 3.50 -1.63
C ALA A 180 -9.29 4.00 -3.01
N GLU A 181 -8.52 3.70 -4.07
CA GLU A 181 -8.91 3.93 -5.47
C GLU A 181 -9.94 2.90 -5.96
N GLY A 182 -10.19 1.85 -5.18
CA GLY A 182 -11.19 0.82 -5.49
C GLY A 182 -10.65 -0.29 -6.38
N HIS A 183 -9.33 -0.43 -6.49
CA HIS A 183 -8.69 -1.53 -7.21
C HIS A 183 -8.55 -2.74 -6.29
N GLU A 184 -9.12 -3.87 -6.70
CA GLU A 184 -8.96 -5.13 -5.97
C GLU A 184 -7.57 -5.73 -6.28
N THR A 185 -6.77 -5.90 -5.23
CA THR A 185 -5.46 -6.56 -5.33
C THR A 185 -5.57 -8.02 -4.93
N SER A 186 -4.87 -8.90 -5.65
CA SER A 186 -4.64 -10.29 -5.22
C SER A 186 -3.17 -10.51 -4.85
N SER A 187 -2.91 -11.45 -3.93
CA SER A 187 -1.53 -11.77 -3.53
C SER A 187 -0.80 -12.56 -4.60
N LEU A 188 0.43 -12.19 -4.89
CA LEU A 188 1.30 -12.87 -5.86
C LEU A 188 2.44 -13.58 -5.13
N SER A 189 2.76 -14.81 -5.53
CA SER A 189 3.83 -15.61 -4.93
C SER A 189 4.99 -15.79 -5.90
N GLY A 190 6.23 -15.73 -5.41
CA GLY A 190 7.42 -15.90 -6.25
C GLY A 190 8.00 -14.58 -6.78
N VAL A 191 7.30 -13.47 -6.58
CA VAL A 191 7.78 -12.11 -6.85
C VAL A 191 8.12 -11.42 -5.53
N GLY A 192 9.40 -11.35 -5.20
CA GLY A 192 9.88 -10.79 -3.93
C GLY A 192 9.40 -11.55 -2.67
N GLU A 193 9.61 -10.94 -1.51
CA GLU A 193 9.11 -11.41 -0.20
C GLU A 193 7.60 -11.26 -0.09
N GLN A 194 7.07 -10.17 -0.63
CA GLN A 194 5.64 -9.86 -0.71
C GLN A 194 5.34 -9.23 -2.06
N ALA A 195 4.26 -9.65 -2.70
CA ALA A 195 3.75 -8.99 -3.89
C ALA A 195 2.23 -9.06 -3.98
N ALA A 196 1.69 -8.08 -4.70
CA ALA A 196 0.29 -8.00 -5.05
C ALA A 196 0.15 -7.53 -6.50
N ILE A 197 -0.89 -8.04 -7.15
CA ILE A 197 -1.26 -7.67 -8.51
C ILE A 197 -2.68 -7.13 -8.52
N ALA A 198 -2.90 -6.06 -9.27
CA ALA A 198 -4.22 -5.54 -9.61
C ALA A 198 -4.32 -5.42 -11.14
N THR A 199 -5.46 -5.85 -11.66
CA THR A 199 -5.78 -5.75 -13.09
C THR A 199 -6.99 -4.86 -13.25
N VAL A 200 -6.87 -3.83 -14.08
CA VAL A 200 -7.92 -2.88 -14.42
C VAL A 200 -8.15 -2.95 -15.92
N GLU A 201 -9.34 -3.37 -16.33
CA GLU A 201 -9.75 -3.41 -17.74
C GLU A 201 -10.60 -2.18 -18.07
N ASP A 202 -10.17 -1.37 -19.04
CA ASP A 202 -10.95 -0.25 -19.58
C ASP A 202 -10.96 -0.27 -21.12
N GLY A 203 -12.05 -0.79 -21.67
CA GLY A 203 -12.25 -0.83 -23.13
C GLY A 203 -11.27 -1.76 -23.84
N GLU A 204 -10.36 -1.18 -24.62
CA GLU A 204 -9.32 -1.91 -25.39
C GLU A 204 -7.97 -1.93 -24.67
N GLU A 205 -7.88 -1.34 -23.48
CA GLU A 205 -6.68 -1.27 -22.66
C GLU A 205 -6.82 -2.16 -21.42
N THR A 206 -5.80 -2.99 -21.19
CA THR A 206 -5.61 -3.72 -19.96
C THR A 206 -4.45 -3.08 -19.20
N GLU A 207 -4.75 -2.53 -18.03
CA GLU A 207 -3.73 -2.06 -17.08
C GLU A 207 -3.46 -3.17 -16.06
N VAL A 208 -2.21 -3.60 -15.95
CA VAL A 208 -1.74 -4.55 -14.93
C VAL A 208 -0.73 -3.84 -14.05
N ARG A 209 -0.99 -3.85 -12.74
CA ARG A 209 -0.12 -3.24 -11.73
C ARG A 209 0.41 -4.32 -10.81
N VAL A 210 1.73 -4.46 -10.74
CA VAL A 210 2.39 -5.34 -9.78
C VAL A 210 3.16 -4.49 -8.80
N HIS A 211 2.85 -4.64 -7.51
CA HIS A 211 3.58 -4.04 -6.41
C HIS A 211 4.28 -5.14 -5.64
N SER A 212 5.53 -4.93 -5.28
CA SER A 212 6.29 -5.90 -4.49
C SER A 212 7.22 -5.22 -3.51
N GLN A 213 7.58 -5.96 -2.46
CA GLN A 213 8.60 -5.61 -1.48
C GLN A 213 9.59 -6.76 -1.36
N GLU A 214 10.87 -6.40 -1.34
CA GLU A 214 11.98 -7.33 -1.22
C GLU A 214 13.12 -6.65 -0.45
N ALA A 215 13.59 -7.22 0.66
CA ALA A 215 14.57 -6.57 1.53
C ALA A 215 14.21 -5.09 1.82
N ASN A 216 15.10 -4.14 1.49
CA ASN A 216 14.92 -2.69 1.67
C ASN A 216 14.34 -1.96 0.46
N VAL A 217 13.72 -2.64 -0.51
CA VAL A 217 13.12 -2.00 -1.68
C VAL A 217 11.64 -2.25 -1.81
N THR A 218 10.95 -1.29 -2.42
CA THR A 218 9.66 -1.52 -3.08
C THR A 218 9.84 -1.39 -4.58
N VAL A 219 9.14 -2.25 -5.33
CA VAL A 219 9.11 -2.24 -6.79
C VAL A 219 7.66 -2.18 -7.22
N SER A 220 7.32 -1.20 -8.05
CA SER A 220 6.00 -1.06 -8.68
C SER A 220 6.18 -1.08 -10.19
N VAL A 221 5.51 -2.00 -10.88
CA VAL A 221 5.50 -2.05 -12.35
C VAL A 221 4.05 -1.97 -12.82
N ASN A 222 3.74 -0.93 -13.58
CA ASN A 222 2.43 -0.73 -14.19
C ASN A 222 2.59 -0.91 -15.71
N GLY A 223 1.94 -1.94 -16.26
CA GLY A 223 1.86 -2.18 -17.69
C GLY A 223 0.50 -1.78 -18.24
N PHE A 224 0.51 -0.97 -19.29
CA PHE A 224 -0.67 -0.62 -20.09
C PHE A 224 -0.54 -1.32 -21.43
N LEU A 225 -1.45 -2.24 -21.70
CA LEU A 225 -1.44 -3.08 -22.90
C LEU A 225 -2.70 -2.78 -23.70
N THR A 226 -2.54 -2.23 -24.90
CA THR A 226 -3.65 -1.90 -25.81
C THR A 226 -3.63 -2.81 -27.02
N GLY A 227 -4.82 -3.23 -27.48
CA GLY A 227 -4.99 -4.01 -28.70
C GLY A 227 -5.03 -5.52 -28.47
N GLN A 228 -4.74 -6.30 -29.51
CA GLN A 228 -4.89 -7.76 -29.43
C GLN A 228 -3.60 -8.42 -28.95
N PRO A 229 -3.57 -9.17 -27.83
CA PRO A 229 -2.36 -9.85 -27.36
C PRO A 229 -1.82 -10.86 -28.40
N PRO A 230 -0.52 -11.21 -28.34
CA PRO A 230 0.03 -12.29 -29.14
C PRO A 230 -0.63 -13.63 -28.81
N GLU A 231 -0.46 -14.62 -29.69
CA GLU A 231 -1.00 -15.97 -29.44
C GLU A 231 -0.43 -16.54 -28.14
N GLY A 232 -1.32 -16.86 -27.18
CA GLY A 232 -0.93 -17.32 -25.85
C GLY A 232 -0.33 -16.24 -24.94
N GLY A 233 -0.37 -14.97 -25.33
CA GLY A 233 0.07 -13.85 -24.51
C GLY A 233 -0.93 -13.53 -23.40
N ASP A 234 -0.43 -13.51 -22.17
CA ASP A 234 -1.16 -13.10 -20.98
C ASP A 234 -0.56 -11.78 -20.44
N PRO A 235 -1.32 -10.67 -20.40
CA PRO A 235 -0.86 -9.41 -19.84
C PRO A 235 -0.37 -9.52 -18.39
N GLU A 236 -1.06 -10.31 -17.57
CA GLU A 236 -0.70 -10.47 -16.16
C GLU A 236 0.65 -11.16 -16.02
N GLN A 237 0.83 -12.28 -16.74
CA GLN A 237 2.10 -13.01 -16.77
C GLN A 237 3.25 -12.15 -17.28
N LEU A 238 3.04 -11.32 -18.32
CA LEU A 238 4.09 -10.45 -18.83
C LEU A 238 4.61 -9.50 -17.75
N VAL A 239 3.69 -8.80 -17.05
CA VAL A 239 4.08 -7.80 -16.04
C VAL A 239 4.65 -8.48 -14.79
N GLU A 240 4.13 -9.65 -14.42
CA GLU A 240 4.71 -10.50 -13.37
C GLU A 240 6.17 -10.88 -13.71
N ASP A 241 6.42 -11.42 -14.89
CA ASP A 241 7.75 -11.89 -15.32
C ASP A 241 8.75 -10.74 -15.40
N LEU A 242 8.33 -9.58 -15.91
CA LEU A 242 9.15 -8.36 -15.93
C LEU A 242 9.48 -7.88 -14.51
N THR A 243 8.51 -7.93 -13.59
CA THR A 243 8.73 -7.52 -12.20
C THR A 243 9.66 -8.49 -11.48
N ALA A 244 9.47 -9.80 -11.65
CA ALA A 244 10.34 -10.83 -11.10
C ALA A 244 11.78 -10.67 -11.60
N GLY A 245 11.95 -10.53 -12.92
CA GLY A 245 13.24 -10.30 -13.54
C GLY A 245 13.93 -9.03 -13.03
N LEU A 246 13.19 -7.94 -12.86
CA LEU A 246 13.70 -6.70 -12.28
C LEU A 246 14.22 -6.92 -10.86
N ILE A 247 13.43 -7.56 -9.98
CA ILE A 247 13.82 -7.82 -8.58
C ILE A 247 15.10 -8.64 -8.49
N ASP A 248 15.24 -9.64 -9.35
CA ASP A 248 16.41 -10.52 -9.42
C ASP A 248 17.64 -9.79 -9.98
N ALA A 249 17.45 -8.82 -10.87
CA ALA A 249 18.51 -8.01 -11.44
C ALA A 249 19.03 -6.89 -10.51
N LEU A 250 18.28 -6.55 -9.44
CA LEU A 250 18.68 -5.48 -8.52
C LEU A 250 20.00 -5.80 -7.81
N PRO A 251 20.98 -4.87 -7.80
CA PRO A 251 22.29 -5.10 -7.22
C PRO A 251 22.20 -5.21 -5.70
N ARG A 252 22.81 -6.25 -5.14
CA ARG A 252 22.76 -6.56 -3.70
C ARG A 252 24.08 -6.21 -3.01
N ALA A 253 24.01 -5.72 -1.77
CA ALA A 253 25.19 -5.51 -0.95
C ALA A 253 25.88 -6.85 -0.68
N GLY A 254 27.19 -6.91 -0.92
CA GLY A 254 28.00 -8.12 -0.74
C GLY A 254 28.15 -9.01 -1.99
N ASN A 255 27.47 -8.67 -3.09
CA ASN A 255 27.68 -9.26 -4.42
C ASN A 255 28.20 -8.23 -5.43
#